data_AF-A0A091GX04-F1
#
_entry.id   AF-A0A091GX04-F1
#
_cell.length_a   1.000
_cell.length_b   1.000
_cell.length_c   1.000
_cell.angle_alpha   90.00
_cell.angle_beta   90.00
_cell.angle_gamma   90.00
#
_symmetry.space_group_name_H-M   'P 1'
#
loop_
_entity.id
_entity.type
_entity.pdbx_description
1 polymer ?
#
loop_
_entity_poly.entity_id
_entity_poly.type
_entity_poly.pdbx_seq_one_letter_code
_entity_poly.pdbx_strand_id
1 'polypeptide(L)'
;QNKEFVCRGHDYERLEAFQQRMLNEFPHAIAMQHANQPDETIFQAEAQCIHIITNPYTAVKSYMLLRSVVPDNIKSFYKVNHIWRFRYDRPFHKGTKDKENEFKSLWVERTTLILVQSLPGISRWFEVEKREVVEMSPLENAIEVLENKNQQLRTLITQCQTRQMQNINPLTMCLNGVIDAAVNGGVARYQEAFFVKEYILNHPEDGEKITRLRELMLEQV
;
A
#
# COMPACT_ATOMS: atom_id res chain seq x y z
N GLN A 1 12.92 -25.15 -1.63
CA GLN A 1 14.08 -24.25 -1.70
C GLN A 1 13.69 -23.05 -2.56
N ASN A 2 14.11 -21.84 -2.19
CA ASN A 2 13.88 -20.59 -2.94
C ASN A 2 12.40 -20.35 -3.33
N LYS A 3 11.49 -20.59 -2.37
CA LYS A 3 10.05 -20.38 -2.54
C LYS A 3 9.55 -19.27 -1.63
N GLU A 4 8.55 -18.55 -2.10
CA GLU A 4 7.87 -17.48 -1.37
C GLU A 4 6.46 -17.93 -0.99
N PHE A 5 6.02 -17.57 0.21
CA PHE A 5 4.70 -17.90 0.73
C PHE A 5 4.07 -16.66 1.36
N VAL A 6 2.75 -16.52 1.21
CA VAL A 6 1.99 -15.55 2.01
C VAL A 6 1.29 -16.31 3.13
N CYS A 7 1.50 -15.85 4.35
CA CYS A 7 0.98 -16.46 5.57
C CYS A 7 -0.08 -15.58 6.21
N ARG A 8 -1.25 -16.15 6.49
CA ARG A 8 -2.29 -15.55 7.31
C ARG A 8 -1.97 -15.82 8.79
N GLY A 9 -1.63 -14.75 9.52
CA GLY A 9 -1.39 -14.82 10.95
C GLY A 9 -2.59 -15.33 11.76
N HIS A 10 -2.33 -15.77 12.98
CA HIS A 10 -3.37 -16.00 13.98
C HIS A 10 -4.02 -14.68 14.41
N ASP A 11 -5.17 -14.80 15.08
CA ASP A 11 -5.88 -13.62 15.56
C ASP A 11 -4.98 -12.82 16.50
N TYR A 12 -4.79 -11.54 16.18
CA TYR A 12 -3.90 -10.61 16.90
C TYR A 12 -2.42 -11.04 16.97
N GLU A 13 -1.98 -11.96 16.11
CA GLU A 13 -0.58 -12.35 16.04
C GLU A 13 0.29 -11.18 15.56
N ARG A 14 1.33 -10.88 16.34
CA ARG A 14 2.34 -9.88 15.96
C ARG A 14 3.44 -10.52 15.14
N LEU A 15 4.17 -9.70 14.38
CA LEU A 15 5.26 -10.17 13.53
C LEU A 15 6.33 -10.92 14.34
N GLU A 16 6.69 -10.42 15.52
CA GLU A 16 7.73 -11.00 16.36
C GLU A 16 7.34 -12.41 16.84
N ALA A 17 6.07 -12.59 17.22
CA ALA A 17 5.54 -13.89 17.63
C ALA A 17 5.53 -14.88 16.44
N PHE A 18 5.13 -14.41 15.25
CA PHE A 18 5.17 -15.20 14.03
C PHE A 18 6.62 -15.60 13.67
N GLN A 19 7.57 -14.67 13.73
CA GLN A 19 8.99 -14.92 13.47
C GLN A 19 9.57 -15.94 14.44
N GLN A 20 9.31 -15.80 15.74
CA GLN A 20 9.75 -16.79 16.74
C GLN A 20 9.18 -18.17 16.46
N ARG A 21 7.89 -18.27 16.14
CA ARG A 21 7.26 -19.55 15.79
C ARG A 21 7.93 -20.19 14.57
N MET A 22 8.20 -19.42 13.52
CA MET A 22 8.90 -19.91 12.33
C MET A 22 10.34 -20.37 12.64
N LEU A 23 11.08 -19.64 13.48
CA LEU A 23 12.45 -20.01 13.84
C LEU A 23 12.50 -21.23 14.78
N ASN A 24 11.47 -21.47 15.58
CA ASN A 24 11.35 -22.71 16.36
C ASN A 24 11.12 -23.93 15.47
N GLU A 25 10.36 -23.80 14.38
CA GLU A 25 10.15 -24.86 13.38
C GLU A 25 11.40 -25.12 12.53
N PHE A 26 12.21 -24.07 12.30
CA PHE A 26 13.44 -24.14 11.51
C PHE A 26 14.66 -23.66 12.32
N PRO A 27 15.14 -24.46 13.29
CA PRO A 27 16.14 -24.01 14.27
C PRO A 27 17.53 -23.70 13.66
N HIS A 28 17.82 -24.22 12.47
CA HIS A 28 19.08 -23.95 11.75
C HIS A 28 18.96 -22.81 10.74
N ALA A 29 17.78 -22.18 10.62
CA ALA A 29 17.57 -21.12 9.66
C ALA A 29 18.11 -19.77 10.14
N ILE A 30 18.75 -19.05 9.24
CA ILE A 30 19.22 -17.68 9.46
C ILE A 30 18.08 -16.72 9.12
N ALA A 31 17.62 -15.96 10.11
CA ALA A 31 16.62 -14.91 9.91
C ALA A 31 17.24 -13.70 9.23
N MET A 32 16.73 -13.32 8.06
CA MET A 32 17.12 -12.08 7.39
C MET A 32 16.58 -10.87 8.17
N GLN A 33 17.44 -9.87 8.38
CA GLN A 33 17.16 -8.74 9.27
C GLN A 33 16.61 -7.50 8.55
N HIS A 34 16.66 -7.46 7.22
CA HIS A 34 16.20 -6.33 6.40
C HIS A 34 15.04 -6.72 5.51
N ALA A 35 14.15 -5.77 5.20
CA ALA A 35 13.00 -5.99 4.31
C ALA A 35 13.35 -5.97 2.80
N ASN A 36 14.63 -5.77 2.43
CA ASN A 36 15.05 -5.80 1.04
C ASN A 36 14.94 -7.22 0.47
N GLN A 37 14.60 -7.33 -0.82
CA GLN A 37 14.56 -8.62 -1.49
C GLN A 37 15.92 -9.33 -1.36
N PRO A 38 15.93 -10.67 -1.15
CA PRO A 38 17.17 -11.44 -1.17
C PRO A 38 17.87 -11.27 -2.52
N ASP A 39 19.19 -11.16 -2.49
CA ASP A 39 20.04 -11.13 -3.68
C ASP A 39 20.41 -12.54 -4.14
N GLU A 40 21.05 -12.65 -5.31
CA GLU A 40 21.46 -13.94 -5.88
C GLU A 40 22.40 -14.74 -4.96
N THR A 41 23.19 -14.05 -4.14
CA THR A 41 24.11 -14.72 -3.20
C THR A 41 23.34 -15.50 -2.13
N ILE A 42 22.24 -14.95 -1.61
CA ILE A 42 21.36 -15.64 -0.66
C ILE A 42 20.69 -16.85 -1.34
N PHE A 43 20.27 -16.73 -2.60
CA PHE A 43 19.61 -17.82 -3.33
C PHE A 43 20.54 -19.00 -3.65
N GLN A 44 21.85 -18.75 -3.74
CA GLN A 44 22.89 -19.75 -4.02
C GLN A 44 23.56 -20.29 -2.76
N ALA A 45 23.30 -19.69 -1.59
CA ALA A 45 23.91 -20.12 -0.34
C ALA A 45 23.49 -21.55 0.04
N GLU A 46 24.41 -22.31 0.61
CA GLU A 46 24.12 -23.63 1.20
C GLU A 46 23.33 -23.53 2.51
N ALA A 47 23.32 -22.34 3.13
CA ALA A 47 22.62 -22.07 4.37
C ALA A 47 21.10 -21.94 4.15
N GLN A 48 20.32 -22.39 5.15
CA GLN A 48 18.89 -22.14 5.16
C GLN A 48 18.62 -20.71 5.63
N CYS A 49 18.08 -19.86 4.76
CA CYS A 49 17.68 -18.50 5.10
C CYS A 49 16.16 -18.37 5.13
N ILE A 50 15.63 -17.64 6.12
CA ILE A 50 14.21 -17.30 6.21
C ILE A 50 14.07 -15.77 6.22
N HIS A 51 13.28 -15.27 5.26
CA HIS A 51 12.95 -13.86 5.15
C HIS A 51 11.47 -13.66 5.44
N ILE A 52 11.16 -12.95 6.52
CA ILE A 52 9.78 -12.69 6.94
C ILE A 52 9.57 -11.18 6.93
N ILE A 53 8.67 -10.73 6.06
CA ILE A 53 8.30 -9.32 5.92
C ILE A 53 6.81 -9.19 6.24
N THR A 54 6.46 -8.17 7.00
CA THR A 54 5.09 -7.65 7.02
C THR A 54 5.05 -6.37 6.21
N ASN A 55 4.19 -6.33 5.21
CA ASN A 55 3.91 -5.10 4.48
C ASN A 55 2.43 -4.78 4.62
N PRO A 56 2.07 -3.49 4.79
CA PRO A 56 0.68 -3.08 4.66
C PRO A 56 0.22 -3.46 3.25
N TYR A 57 -0.67 -4.44 3.16
CA TYR A 57 -1.15 -4.92 1.88
C TYR A 57 -2.53 -4.35 1.59
N THR A 58 -2.77 -4.07 0.31
CA THR A 58 -4.11 -3.81 -0.19
C THR A 58 -4.57 -5.05 -0.92
N ALA A 59 -5.68 -5.66 -0.47
CA ALA A 59 -6.35 -6.66 -1.28
C ALA A 59 -6.79 -6.02 -2.60
N VAL A 60 -6.39 -6.61 -3.73
CA VAL A 60 -6.85 -6.10 -5.02
C VAL A 60 -8.36 -6.29 -5.11
N LYS A 61 -9.07 -5.22 -5.50
CA LYS A 61 -10.53 -5.15 -5.43
C LYS A 61 -11.16 -6.38 -6.10
N SER A 62 -11.80 -7.24 -5.31
CA SER A 62 -12.66 -8.31 -5.81
C SER A 62 -13.85 -7.71 -6.57
N TYR A 63 -14.36 -8.40 -7.60
CA TYR A 63 -15.55 -8.01 -8.36
C TYR A 63 -16.76 -7.70 -7.46
N MET A 64 -16.85 -8.33 -6.28
CA MET A 64 -17.91 -8.06 -5.30
C MET A 64 -17.80 -6.67 -4.67
N LEU A 65 -16.59 -6.12 -4.53
CA LEU A 65 -16.35 -4.78 -3.98
C LEU A 65 -16.73 -3.66 -4.96
N LEU A 66 -16.86 -3.98 -6.26
CA LEU A 66 -17.23 -3.05 -7.32
C LEU A 66 -18.75 -2.88 -7.47
N ARG A 67 -19.56 -3.73 -6.81
CA ARG A 67 -21.02 -3.65 -6.89
C ARG A 67 -21.57 -2.63 -5.89
N SER A 68 -22.24 -1.59 -6.41
CA SER A 68 -22.82 -0.49 -5.62
C SER A 68 -23.86 -0.95 -4.60
N VAL A 69 -24.60 -2.03 -4.91
CA VAL A 69 -25.73 -2.54 -4.10
C VAL A 69 -25.28 -3.33 -2.86
N VAL A 70 -23.99 -3.66 -2.73
CA VAL A 70 -23.52 -4.51 -1.62
C VAL A 70 -23.32 -3.68 -0.35
N PRO A 71 -23.94 -4.05 0.79
CA PRO A 71 -23.72 -3.42 2.09
C PRO A 71 -22.24 -3.39 2.52
N ASP A 72 -21.85 -2.35 3.26
CA ASP A 72 -20.44 -2.12 3.62
C ASP A 72 -19.85 -3.17 4.57
N ASN A 73 -20.67 -3.81 5.40
CA ASN A 73 -20.25 -4.94 6.24
C ASN A 73 -19.82 -6.14 5.38
N ILE A 74 -20.56 -6.46 4.30
CA ILE A 74 -20.21 -7.50 3.35
C ILE A 74 -18.95 -7.12 2.57
N LYS A 75 -18.85 -5.87 2.10
CA LYS A 75 -17.62 -5.37 1.46
C LYS A 75 -16.42 -5.50 2.40
N SER A 76 -16.58 -5.16 3.67
CA SER A 76 -15.50 -5.25 4.66
C SER A 76 -15.03 -6.68 4.90
N PHE A 77 -15.93 -7.67 4.86
CA PHE A 77 -15.55 -9.08 4.94
C PHE A 77 -14.65 -9.50 3.76
N TYR A 78 -15.01 -9.14 2.53
CA TYR A 78 -14.23 -9.49 1.32
C TYR A 78 -12.96 -8.64 1.12
N LYS A 79 -12.76 -7.57 1.92
CA LYS A 79 -11.48 -6.85 1.95
C LYS A 79 -10.37 -7.65 2.63
N VAL A 80 -10.72 -8.64 3.47
CA VAL A 80 -9.76 -9.43 4.28
C VAL A 80 -9.94 -10.95 4.15
N ASN A 81 -10.92 -11.41 3.35
CA ASN A 81 -11.17 -12.83 3.11
C ASN A 81 -11.34 -13.12 1.61
N HIS A 82 -11.02 -14.35 1.21
CA HIS A 82 -10.97 -14.81 -0.18
C HIS A 82 -9.99 -14.00 -1.04
N ILE A 83 -8.82 -13.71 -0.47
CA ILE A 83 -7.76 -12.94 -1.12
C ILE A 83 -6.70 -13.88 -1.62
N TRP A 84 -6.44 -13.82 -2.91
CA TRP A 84 -5.34 -14.53 -3.56
C TRP A 84 -4.34 -13.55 -4.22
N ARG A 85 -4.65 -12.25 -4.21
CA ARG A 85 -3.81 -11.20 -4.79
C ARG A 85 -3.48 -10.14 -3.74
N PHE A 86 -2.22 -10.08 -3.35
CA PHE A 86 -1.69 -9.19 -2.33
C PHE A 86 -0.83 -8.12 -2.98
N ARG A 87 -1.01 -6.86 -2.60
CA ARG A 87 -0.24 -5.74 -3.15
C ARG A 87 0.40 -4.96 -2.03
N TYR A 88 1.70 -4.72 -2.12
CA TYR A 88 2.40 -3.81 -1.23
C TYR A 88 3.30 -2.85 -2.01
N ASP A 89 3.57 -1.71 -1.38
CA ASP A 89 4.27 -0.59 -2.00
C ASP A 89 5.53 -0.26 -1.20
N ARG A 90 6.65 -0.09 -1.90
CA ARG A 90 7.95 0.32 -1.34
C ARG A 90 8.34 1.68 -1.93
N PRO A 91 8.39 2.75 -1.13
CA PRO A 91 8.82 4.06 -1.61
C PRO A 91 10.33 4.07 -1.84
N PHE A 92 10.76 4.76 -2.89
CA PHE A 92 12.17 4.99 -3.19
C PHE A 92 12.36 6.29 -3.98
N HIS A 93 13.59 6.80 -4.02
CA HIS A 93 13.90 8.01 -4.79
C HIS A 93 14.68 7.68 -6.06
N LYS A 94 14.27 8.27 -7.20
CA LYS A 94 15.07 8.29 -8.43
C LYS A 94 15.67 9.68 -8.64
N GLY A 95 16.94 9.73 -8.98
CA GLY A 95 17.69 10.98 -9.12
C GLY A 95 18.03 11.63 -7.79
N THR A 96 18.36 12.92 -7.81
CA THR A 96 18.71 13.66 -6.60
C THR A 96 17.47 13.95 -5.77
N LYS A 97 17.46 13.47 -4.53
CA LYS A 97 16.39 13.79 -3.56
C LYS A 97 16.40 15.29 -3.28
N ASP A 98 15.33 15.98 -3.66
CA ASP A 98 15.09 17.37 -3.29
C ASP A 98 14.79 17.44 -1.78
N LYS A 99 15.58 18.23 -1.05
CA LYS A 99 15.48 18.38 0.40
C LYS A 99 14.27 19.21 0.83
N GLU A 100 13.80 20.11 -0.03
CA GLU A 100 12.65 20.97 0.23
C GLU A 100 11.34 20.27 -0.14
N ASN A 101 11.35 19.46 -1.19
CA ASN A 101 10.17 18.76 -1.67
C ASN A 101 10.51 17.35 -2.19
N GLU A 102 10.51 16.39 -1.26
CA GLU A 102 10.86 15.00 -1.57
C GLU A 102 9.90 14.34 -2.58
N PHE A 103 8.66 14.83 -2.67
CA PHE A 103 7.63 14.30 -3.56
C PHE A 103 7.96 14.45 -5.04
N LYS A 104 8.88 15.34 -5.43
CA LYS A 104 9.33 15.46 -6.83
C LYS A 104 10.05 14.23 -7.35
N SER A 105 10.66 13.46 -6.45
CA SER A 105 11.50 12.31 -6.76
C SER A 105 11.02 11.03 -6.09
N LEU A 106 9.87 11.05 -5.41
CA LEU A 106 9.35 9.92 -4.64
C LEU A 106 8.59 8.95 -5.54
N TRP A 107 9.30 7.93 -6.02
CA TRP A 107 8.74 6.81 -6.76
C TRP A 107 8.21 5.74 -5.82
N VAL A 108 7.32 4.89 -6.32
CA VAL A 108 6.82 3.73 -5.58
C VAL A 108 7.04 2.49 -6.42
N GLU A 109 7.71 1.49 -5.83
CA GLU A 109 7.80 0.15 -6.39
C GLU A 109 6.66 -0.67 -5.78
N ARG A 110 5.70 -1.04 -6.63
CA ARG A 110 4.51 -1.80 -6.26
C ARG A 110 4.70 -3.25 -6.63
N THR A 111 4.72 -4.11 -5.63
CA THR A 111 4.79 -5.56 -5.82
C THR A 111 3.41 -6.18 -5.61
N THR A 112 2.97 -6.96 -6.59
CA THR A 112 1.76 -7.80 -6.51
C THR A 112 2.17 -9.27 -6.43
N LEU A 113 1.73 -9.95 -5.38
CA LEU A 113 1.88 -11.39 -5.19
C LEU A 113 0.55 -12.07 -5.51
N ILE A 114 0.60 -13.08 -6.35
CA ILE A 114 -0.53 -13.92 -6.76
C ILE A 114 -0.31 -15.32 -6.18
N LEU A 115 -1.25 -15.78 -5.36
CA LEU A 115 -1.19 -17.07 -4.70
C LEU A 115 -1.86 -18.16 -5.52
N VAL A 116 -1.35 -19.39 -5.38
CA VAL A 116 -1.97 -20.59 -5.95
C VAL A 116 -3.41 -20.82 -5.46
N GLN A 117 -3.75 -20.33 -4.26
CA GLN A 117 -5.09 -20.41 -3.67
C GLN A 117 -5.36 -19.19 -2.78
N SER A 118 -6.64 -18.87 -2.59
CA SER A 118 -7.04 -17.74 -1.74
C SER A 118 -6.90 -18.04 -0.25
N LEU A 119 -6.56 -17.02 0.53
CA LEU A 119 -6.66 -17.01 1.99
C LEU A 119 -7.99 -16.39 2.43
N PRO A 120 -8.70 -16.96 3.43
CA PRO A 120 -8.38 -18.23 4.09
C PRO A 120 -8.67 -19.42 3.16
N GLY A 121 -7.94 -20.53 3.37
CA GLY A 121 -8.16 -21.80 2.69
C GLY A 121 -7.91 -22.98 3.65
N ILE A 122 -7.61 -24.16 3.10
CA ILE A 122 -7.31 -25.37 3.91
C ILE A 122 -6.05 -25.15 4.76
N SER A 123 -5.08 -24.41 4.24
CA SER A 123 -3.87 -23.98 4.94
C SER A 123 -3.95 -22.49 5.31
N ARG A 124 -3.14 -22.08 6.30
CA ARG A 124 -2.90 -20.67 6.65
C ARG A 124 -1.81 -20.03 5.78
N TRP A 125 -1.19 -20.77 4.88
CA TRP A 125 -0.18 -20.27 3.96
C TRP A 125 -0.33 -20.91 2.59
N PHE A 126 -0.05 -20.14 1.56
CA PHE A 126 0.00 -20.61 0.18
C PHE A 126 1.22 -20.03 -0.53
N GLU A 127 1.76 -20.81 -1.47
CA GLU A 127 2.89 -20.42 -2.31
C GLU A 127 2.48 -19.27 -3.25
N VAL A 128 3.41 -18.34 -3.46
CA VAL A 128 3.29 -17.31 -4.49
C VAL A 128 3.55 -17.96 -5.84
N GLU A 129 2.52 -18.03 -6.67
CA GLU A 129 2.59 -18.52 -8.04
C GLU A 129 3.27 -17.51 -8.96
N LYS A 130 2.90 -16.23 -8.81
CA LYS A 130 3.38 -15.16 -9.68
C LYS A 130 3.64 -13.88 -8.88
N ARG A 131 4.73 -13.21 -9.23
CA ARG A 131 5.10 -11.88 -8.74
C ARG A 131 5.10 -10.89 -9.90
N GLU A 132 4.47 -9.75 -9.71
CA GLU A 132 4.49 -8.63 -10.65
C GLU A 132 5.03 -7.40 -9.93
N VAL A 133 6.01 -6.74 -10.54
CA VAL A 133 6.60 -5.50 -10.00
C VAL A 133 6.37 -4.40 -11.02
N VAL A 134 5.78 -3.29 -10.56
CA VAL A 134 5.57 -2.09 -11.37
C VAL A 134 6.06 -0.88 -10.60
N GLU A 135 6.69 0.05 -11.32
CA GLU A 135 7.06 1.34 -10.75
C GLU A 135 5.97 2.36 -11.04
N MET A 136 5.67 3.19 -10.06
CA MET A 136 4.79 4.33 -10.19
C MET A 136 5.61 5.61 -10.07
N SER A 137 5.36 6.53 -11.00
CA SER A 137 5.96 7.86 -11.00
C SER A 137 5.49 8.68 -9.79
N PRO A 138 6.21 9.74 -9.42
CA PRO A 138 5.82 10.59 -8.30
C PRO A 138 4.45 11.26 -8.51
N LEU A 139 4.10 11.61 -9.75
CA LEU A 139 2.79 12.16 -10.09
C LEU A 139 1.66 11.12 -9.92
N GLU A 140 1.86 9.90 -10.43
CA GLU A 140 0.89 8.81 -10.26
C GLU A 140 0.69 8.45 -8.79
N ASN A 141 1.78 8.43 -8.01
CA ASN A 141 1.72 8.24 -6.58
C ASN A 141 0.93 9.37 -5.88
N ALA A 142 1.18 10.62 -6.22
CA ALA A 142 0.44 11.76 -5.66
C ALA A 142 -1.06 11.66 -5.94
N ILE A 143 -1.44 11.29 -7.17
CA ILE A 143 -2.84 11.06 -7.57
C ILE A 143 -3.48 9.95 -6.73
N GLU A 144 -2.83 8.78 -6.64
CA GLU A 144 -3.39 7.65 -5.88
C GLU A 144 -3.51 7.97 -4.38
N VAL A 145 -2.51 8.64 -3.80
CA VAL A 145 -2.54 9.06 -2.39
C VAL A 145 -3.71 10.02 -2.13
N LEU A 146 -3.90 11.01 -3.01
CA LEU A 146 -4.96 11.99 -2.86
C LEU A 146 -6.35 11.37 -3.07
N GLU A 147 -6.51 10.51 -4.08
CA GLU A 147 -7.75 9.80 -4.34
C GLU A 147 -8.15 8.89 -3.16
N ASN A 148 -7.19 8.16 -2.60
CA ASN A 148 -7.40 7.34 -1.41
C ASN A 148 -7.78 8.19 -0.20
N LYS A 149 -7.16 9.36 -0.02
CA LYS A 149 -7.49 10.28 1.08
C LYS A 149 -8.90 10.84 0.93
N ASN A 150 -9.29 11.27 -0.28
CA ASN A 150 -10.65 11.75 -0.57
C ASN A 150 -11.68 10.65 -0.35
N GLN A 151 -11.40 9.41 -0.79
CA GLN A 151 -12.29 8.27 -0.56
C GLN A 151 -12.42 7.93 0.93
N GLN A 152 -11.32 7.98 1.69
CA GLN A 152 -11.32 7.80 3.14
C GLN A 152 -12.22 8.86 3.82
N LEU A 153 -12.05 10.12 3.43
CA LEU A 153 -12.83 11.23 3.98
C LEU A 153 -14.32 11.08 3.67
N ARG A 154 -14.68 10.78 2.41
CA ARG A 154 -16.07 10.50 1.99
C ARG A 154 -16.68 9.39 2.83
N THR A 155 -15.95 8.30 3.04
CA THR A 155 -16.42 7.15 3.84
C THR A 155 -16.69 7.56 5.30
N LEU A 156 -15.77 8.29 5.93
CA LEU A 156 -15.93 8.75 7.32
C LEU A 156 -17.09 9.74 7.47
N ILE A 157 -17.27 10.66 6.51
CA ILE A 157 -18.39 11.60 6.49
C ILE A 157 -19.71 10.84 6.38
N THR A 158 -19.84 9.89 5.45
CA THR A 158 -21.06 9.08 5.30
C THR A 158 -21.38 8.34 6.59
N GLN A 159 -20.40 7.67 7.22
CA GLN A 159 -20.61 6.97 8.48
C GLN A 159 -21.09 7.90 9.61
N CYS A 160 -20.55 9.12 9.66
CA CYS A 160 -21.00 10.14 10.60
C CYS A 160 -22.45 10.57 10.33
N GLN A 161 -22.79 10.86 9.07
CA GLN A 161 -24.13 11.29 8.66
C GLN A 161 -25.19 10.22 8.91
N THR A 162 -24.88 8.95 8.65
CA THR A 162 -25.79 7.81 8.87
C THR A 162 -25.81 7.33 10.32
N ARG A 163 -25.15 8.03 11.26
CA ARG A 163 -25.03 7.65 12.68
C ARG A 163 -24.48 6.24 12.91
N GLN A 164 -23.67 5.74 11.98
CA GLN A 164 -22.98 4.46 12.11
C GLN A 164 -21.63 4.60 12.84
N MET A 165 -21.17 5.84 13.03
CA MET A 165 -19.90 6.12 13.66
C MET A 165 -20.05 6.25 15.18
N GLN A 166 -19.39 5.35 15.92
CA GLN A 166 -19.38 5.37 17.39
C GLN A 166 -18.34 6.33 17.97
N ASN A 167 -17.27 6.62 17.22
CA ASN A 167 -16.16 7.46 17.64
C ASN A 167 -15.84 8.50 16.56
N ILE A 168 -15.82 9.79 16.93
CA ILE A 168 -15.54 10.93 16.04
C ILE A 168 -14.05 11.06 15.71
N ASN A 169 -13.16 10.52 16.55
CA ASN A 169 -11.71 10.74 16.47
C ASN A 169 -11.09 10.41 15.09
N PRO A 170 -11.47 9.31 14.40
CA PRO A 170 -10.94 9.02 13.06
C PRO A 170 -11.27 10.12 12.03
N LEU A 171 -12.48 10.68 12.09
CA LEU A 171 -12.89 11.77 11.21
C LEU A 171 -12.13 13.06 11.55
N THR A 172 -12.06 13.43 12.83
CA THR A 172 -11.31 14.61 13.28
C THR A 172 -9.84 14.53 12.88
N MET A 173 -9.19 13.37 13.09
CA MET A 173 -7.79 13.17 12.72
C MET A 173 -7.59 13.25 11.19
N CYS A 174 -8.50 12.68 10.41
CA CYS A 174 -8.41 12.76 8.95
C CYS A 174 -8.61 14.20 8.44
N LEU A 175 -9.56 14.94 9.00
CA LEU A 175 -9.82 16.34 8.65
C LEU A 175 -8.63 17.23 9.02
N ASN A 176 -8.10 17.10 10.23
CA ASN A 176 -6.93 17.86 10.66
C ASN A 176 -5.73 17.60 9.74
N GLY A 177 -5.46 16.34 9.39
CA GLY A 177 -4.36 16.00 8.50
C GLY A 177 -4.54 16.49 7.04
N VAL A 178 -5.75 16.84 6.64
CA VAL A 178 -6.06 17.41 5.32
C VAL A 178 -6.00 18.94 5.34
N ILE A 179 -6.62 19.56 6.34
CA ILE A 179 -6.75 21.02 6.45
C ILE A 179 -5.44 21.65 6.95
N ASP A 180 -4.86 21.05 7.99
CA ASP A 180 -3.66 21.55 8.67
C ASP A 180 -2.53 20.52 8.55
N ALA A 181 -2.07 20.31 7.32
CA ALA A 181 -1.03 19.35 6.98
C ALA A 181 0.39 19.82 7.39
N ALA A 182 0.56 20.25 8.64
CA ALA A 182 1.75 20.90 9.18
C ALA A 182 3.05 20.07 9.08
N VAL A 183 2.95 18.74 8.97
CA VAL A 183 4.12 17.84 8.89
C VAL A 183 4.54 17.59 7.45
N ASN A 184 3.61 17.17 6.58
CA ASN A 184 3.93 16.75 5.22
C ASN A 184 3.75 17.88 4.18
N GLY A 185 3.33 19.08 4.59
CA GLY A 185 3.10 20.24 3.72
C GLY A 185 1.84 20.16 2.84
N GLY A 186 1.08 19.06 2.92
CA GLY A 186 -0.22 18.91 2.29
C GLY A 186 -0.20 19.00 0.76
N VAL A 187 -1.34 19.38 0.18
CA VAL A 187 -1.52 19.45 -1.27
C VAL A 187 -0.65 20.53 -1.94
N ALA A 188 -0.18 21.52 -1.18
CA ALA A 188 0.72 22.57 -1.68
C ALA A 188 2.03 21.97 -2.23
N ARG A 189 2.56 20.92 -1.59
CA ARG A 189 3.76 20.22 -2.06
C ARG A 189 3.57 19.58 -3.43
N TYR A 190 2.38 19.10 -3.75
CA TYR A 190 2.08 18.58 -5.08
C TYR A 190 1.97 19.69 -6.13
N GLN A 191 1.44 20.86 -5.76
CA GLN A 191 1.39 22.02 -6.66
C GLN A 191 2.80 22.51 -7.02
N GLU A 192 3.67 22.64 -6.00
CA GLU A 192 5.07 23.02 -6.16
C GLU A 192 5.88 22.00 -6.98
N ALA A 193 5.49 20.72 -6.94
CA ALA A 193 6.16 19.66 -7.67
C ALA A 193 5.71 19.57 -9.13
N PHE A 194 4.39 19.58 -9.38
CA PHE A 194 3.83 19.13 -10.66
C PHE A 194 3.11 20.22 -11.46
N PHE A 195 2.80 21.38 -10.86
CA PHE A 195 2.09 22.48 -11.56
C PHE A 195 3.01 23.61 -12.01
N VAL A 196 4.33 23.48 -11.77
CA VAL A 196 5.33 24.43 -12.22
C VAL A 196 5.56 24.32 -13.74
N LYS A 197 5.81 25.47 -14.39
CA LYS A 197 5.98 25.52 -15.86
C LYS A 197 7.07 24.58 -16.37
N GLU A 198 8.18 24.50 -15.64
CA GLU A 198 9.31 23.62 -15.99
C GLU A 198 8.89 22.15 -16.06
N TYR A 199 8.14 21.65 -15.07
CA TYR A 199 7.65 20.27 -15.07
C TYR A 199 6.74 19.99 -16.25
N ILE A 200 5.77 20.88 -16.49
CA ILE A 200 4.76 20.74 -17.57
C ILE A 200 5.42 20.73 -18.96
N LEU A 201 6.43 21.58 -19.16
CA LEU A 201 7.16 21.64 -20.43
C LEU A 201 8.02 20.39 -20.66
N ASN A 202 8.59 19.83 -19.60
CA ASN A 202 9.45 18.64 -19.68
C ASN A 202 8.67 17.32 -19.75
N HIS A 203 7.39 17.30 -19.33
CA HIS A 203 6.54 16.10 -19.29
C HIS A 203 5.17 16.36 -19.97
N PRO A 204 5.13 16.64 -21.27
CA PRO A 204 3.88 16.90 -21.98
C PRO A 204 2.89 15.71 -21.94
N GLU A 205 3.39 14.48 -21.83
CA GLU A 205 2.62 13.24 -21.70
C GLU A 205 1.81 13.14 -20.40
N ASP A 206 2.15 13.93 -19.39
CA ASP A 206 1.49 13.93 -18.09
C ASP A 206 0.26 14.85 -18.02
N GLY A 207 -0.10 15.53 -19.11
CA GLY A 207 -1.20 16.52 -19.12
C GLY A 207 -2.53 16.03 -18.54
N GLU A 208 -2.95 14.81 -18.87
CA GLU A 208 -4.16 14.20 -18.31
C GLU A 208 -4.02 13.92 -16.81
N LYS A 209 -2.87 13.40 -16.38
CA LYS A 209 -2.58 13.10 -14.96
C LYS A 209 -2.55 14.37 -14.11
N ILE A 210 -1.92 15.43 -14.62
CA ILE A 210 -1.90 16.75 -13.98
C ILE A 210 -3.31 17.31 -13.82
N THR A 211 -4.15 17.17 -14.86
CA THR A 211 -5.56 17.57 -14.81
C THR A 211 -6.31 16.79 -13.75
N ARG A 212 -6.13 15.45 -13.71
CA ARG A 212 -6.74 14.59 -12.70
C ARG A 212 -6.33 14.96 -11.28
N LEU A 213 -5.05 15.24 -11.05
CA LEU A 213 -4.56 15.69 -9.75
C LEU A 213 -5.23 17.00 -9.31
N ARG A 214 -5.40 17.94 -10.25
CA ARG A 214 -6.09 19.21 -9.99
C ARG A 214 -7.57 19.01 -9.63
N GLU A 215 -8.27 18.13 -10.34
CA GLU A 215 -9.66 17.78 -10.01
C GLU A 215 -9.78 17.19 -8.60
N LEU A 216 -8.91 16.25 -8.25
CA LEU A 216 -8.90 15.64 -6.91
C LEU A 216 -8.63 16.66 -5.81
N MET A 217 -7.79 17.66 -6.06
CA MET A 217 -7.57 18.76 -5.11
C MET A 217 -8.82 19.64 -4.97
N LEU A 218 -9.51 19.93 -6.07
CA LEU A 218 -10.76 20.70 -6.04
C LEU A 218 -11.91 19.94 -5.37
N GLU A 219 -12.00 18.63 -5.54
CA GLU A 219 -12.96 17.77 -4.84
C GLU A 219 -12.81 17.79 -3.31
N GLN A 220 -11.63 18.18 -2.80
CA GLN A 220 -11.30 18.14 -1.38
C GLN A 220 -11.62 19.46 -0.65
N VAL A 221 -11.89 20.54 -1.40
CA VAL A 221 -12.26 21.88 -0.89
C VAL A 221 -13.78 21.98 -0.77
#